data_AF-A0A351HUI9-F1
#
_entry.id   AF-A0A351HUI9-F1
#
_cell.length_a   1.000
_cell.length_b   1.000
_cell.length_c   1.000
_cell.angle_alpha   90.00
_cell.angle_beta   90.00
_cell.angle_gamma   90.00
#
_symmetry.space_group_name_H-M   'P 1'
#
loop_
_entity.id
_entity.type
_entity.pdbx_description
1 polymer ?
#
loop_
_entity_poly.entity_id
_entity_poly.type
_entity_poly.pdbx_seq_one_letter_code
_entity_poly.pdbx_strand_id
1 'polypeptide(L)'
;FSSSDKFESGCGWPSFSKPIDPKVVKELSDTSMWMKRTEVRSVTGDAHLGHVFEDGPITTGGLRYCINSAALRFIPAEEMEAQGYGAYLNLLE
;
A
#
# COMPACT_ATOMS: atom_id res chain seq x y z
N PHE A 1 -0.40 -1.56 -4.82
CA PHE A 1 0.86 -1.93 -4.13
C PHE A 1 1.48 -3.10 -4.85
N SER A 2 2.81 -3.20 -4.88
CA SER A 2 3.53 -4.37 -5.43
C SER A 2 3.86 -5.35 -4.29
N SER A 3 3.93 -6.64 -4.59
CA SER A 3 4.41 -7.65 -3.64
C SER A 3 5.89 -7.46 -3.29
N SER A 4 6.70 -6.91 -4.19
CA SER A 4 8.13 -6.67 -3.98
C SER A 4 8.41 -5.60 -2.92
N ASP A 5 7.43 -4.72 -2.68
CA ASP A 5 7.48 -3.69 -1.63
C ASP A 5 6.79 -4.11 -0.33
N LYS A 6 6.19 -5.32 -0.31
CA LYS A 6 5.55 -5.85 0.89
C LYS A 6 6.62 -6.39 1.85
N PHE A 7 6.47 -6.11 3.13
CA PHE A 7 7.35 -6.66 4.16
C PHE A 7 6.57 -7.17 5.37
N GLU A 8 7.24 -7.96 6.22
CA GLU A 8 6.68 -8.43 7.48
C GLU A 8 6.88 -7.38 8.57
N SER A 9 5.78 -6.80 9.06
CA SER A 9 5.80 -5.75 10.08
C SER A 9 5.46 -6.28 11.48
N GLY A 10 4.81 -7.45 11.59
CA GLY A 10 4.28 -7.96 12.86
C GLY A 10 3.10 -7.17 13.43
N CYS A 11 2.61 -6.13 12.75
CA CYS A 11 1.52 -5.29 13.24
C CYS A 11 0.12 -5.92 13.07
N GLY A 12 -0.01 -7.02 12.30
CA GLY A 12 -1.27 -7.70 12.04
C GLY A 12 -1.97 -7.30 10.73
N TRP A 13 -1.47 -6.28 10.03
CA TRP A 13 -1.98 -5.85 8.72
C TRP A 13 -0.90 -5.94 7.62
N PRO A 14 -1.29 -6.19 6.35
CA PRO A 14 -0.40 -6.03 5.21
C PRO A 14 0.34 -4.70 5.24
N SER A 15 1.66 -4.77 5.17
CA SER A 15 2.55 -3.62 5.26
C SER A 15 3.42 -3.51 4.01
N PHE A 16 3.48 -2.31 3.45
CA PHE A 16 4.27 -2.00 2.25
C PHE A 16 5.17 -0.80 2.50
N SER A 17 6.33 -0.75 1.85
CA SER A 17 7.27 0.39 1.97
C SER A 17 6.82 1.59 1.14
N LYS A 18 6.18 1.35 -0.01
CA LYS A 18 5.69 2.39 -0.93
C LYS A 18 4.47 1.92 -1.75
N PRO A 19 3.65 2.84 -2.29
CA PRO A 19 2.65 2.52 -3.31
C PRO A 19 3.31 2.14 -4.63
N ILE A 20 2.52 1.52 -5.52
CA ILE A 20 2.98 1.16 -6.88
C ILE A 20 3.26 2.41 -7.74
N ASP A 21 2.50 3.49 -7.49
CA ASP A 21 2.72 4.83 -8.03
C ASP A 21 2.18 5.82 -6.96
N PRO A 22 2.93 6.85 -6.55
CA PRO A 22 2.42 7.85 -5.61
C PRO A 22 1.15 8.55 -6.10
N LYS A 23 0.87 8.59 -7.41
CA LYS A 23 -0.32 9.20 -8.00
C LYS A 23 -1.60 8.39 -7.80
N VAL A 24 -1.52 7.12 -7.39
CA VAL A 24 -2.71 6.27 -7.20
C VAL A 24 -3.21 6.24 -5.76
N VAL A 25 -2.47 6.85 -4.83
CA VAL A 25 -2.85 7.00 -3.42
C VAL A 25 -2.93 8.48 -3.03
N LYS A 26 -3.82 8.78 -2.10
CA LYS A 26 -3.93 10.10 -1.48
C LYS A 26 -3.66 9.97 0.00
N GLU A 27 -2.81 10.84 0.52
CA GLU A 27 -2.51 10.97 1.93
C GLU A 27 -3.30 12.14 2.52
N LEU A 28 -4.01 11.88 3.61
CA LEU A 28 -4.86 12.86 4.29
C LEU A 28 -4.52 12.89 5.78
N SER A 29 -4.52 14.07 6.38
CA SER A 29 -4.37 14.18 7.84
C SER A 29 -5.59 13.58 8.53
N ASP A 30 -5.35 12.63 9.43
CA ASP A 30 -6.35 11.98 10.28
C ASP A 30 -6.08 12.31 11.75
N THR A 31 -7.01 13.03 12.36
CA THR A 31 -6.97 13.40 13.79
C THR A 31 -7.96 12.61 14.64
N SER A 32 -8.53 11.53 14.08
CA SER A 32 -9.44 10.65 14.81
C SER A 32 -8.74 9.95 15.99
N MET A 33 -9.54 9.53 16.97
CA MET A 33 -9.06 8.83 18.17
C MET A 33 -7.96 9.57 18.95
N TRP A 34 -7.92 10.90 18.87
CA TRP A 34 -6.91 11.75 19.55
C TRP A 34 -5.46 11.48 19.11
N MET A 35 -5.27 10.83 17.97
CA MET A 35 -3.95 10.58 17.38
C MET A 35 -3.76 11.48 16.15
N LYS A 36 -2.52 11.84 15.83
CA LYS A 36 -2.18 12.43 14.53
C LYS A 36 -1.59 11.34 13.65
N ARG A 37 -2.33 10.95 12.61
CA ARG A 37 -1.93 9.94 11.63
C ARG A 37 -2.14 10.48 10.23
N THR A 38 -1.62 9.76 9.24
CA THR A 38 -1.87 10.03 7.83
C THR A 38 -2.71 8.90 7.26
N GLU A 39 -3.98 9.17 6.96
CA GLU A 39 -4.87 8.24 6.26
C GLU A 39 -4.42 8.09 4.81
N VAL A 40 -4.48 6.85 4.30
CA VAL A 40 -4.21 6.51 2.91
C VAL A 40 -5.52 6.08 2.24
N ARG A 41 -5.86 6.72 1.12
CA ARG A 41 -7.04 6.42 0.30
C ARG A 41 -6.66 6.16 -1.16
N SER A 42 -7.47 5.41 -1.89
CA SER A 42 -7.29 5.24 -3.33
C SER A 42 -7.73 6.49 -4.10
N VAL A 43 -6.96 6.94 -5.09
CA VAL A 43 -7.30 8.16 -5.84
C VAL A 43 -8.53 7.95 -6.73
N THR A 44 -8.60 6.82 -7.44
CA THR A 44 -9.67 6.57 -8.41
C THR A 44 -11.03 6.29 -7.75
N GLY A 45 -11.03 5.59 -6.60
CA GLY A 45 -12.26 5.13 -5.95
C GLY A 45 -12.60 5.84 -4.64
N ASP A 46 -11.72 6.72 -4.15
CA ASP A 46 -11.80 7.35 -2.82
C ASP A 46 -12.08 6.36 -1.67
N ALA A 47 -11.60 5.12 -1.81
CA ALA A 47 -11.79 4.09 -0.81
C ALA A 47 -10.74 4.23 0.29
N HIS A 48 -11.16 4.10 1.55
CA HIS A 48 -10.24 3.98 2.67
C HIS A 48 -9.38 2.72 2.53
N LEU A 49 -8.06 2.89 2.58
CA LEU A 49 -7.11 1.77 2.51
C LEU A 49 -6.52 1.48 3.89
N GLY A 50 -6.09 2.53 4.60
CA GLY A 50 -5.46 2.40 5.92
C GLY A 50 -4.70 3.67 6.30
N HIS A 51 -3.50 3.49 6.84
CA HIS A 51 -2.64 4.60 7.31
C HIS A 51 -1.18 4.38 6.91
N VAL A 52 -0.41 5.47 6.84
CA VAL A 52 1.04 5.44 6.65
C VAL A 52 1.76 5.99 7.88
N PHE A 53 2.88 5.36 8.22
CA PHE A 53 3.73 5.66 9.37
C PHE A 53 5.20 5.76 8.97
N GLU A 54 6.02 6.47 9.76
CA GLU A 54 7.47 6.65 9.55
C GLU A 54 8.32 5.62 10.33
N ASP A 55 7.72 4.48 10.68
CA ASP A 55 8.34 3.38 11.46
C ASP A 55 8.69 2.16 10.59
N GLY A 56 8.80 2.35 9.27
CA GLY A 56 9.13 1.31 8.32
C GLY A 56 10.64 1.03 8.19
N PRO A 57 11.04 0.05 7.36
CA PRO A 57 12.44 -0.26 7.12
C PRO A 57 13.18 0.90 6.46
N ILE A 58 14.22 1.41 7.13
CA ILE A 58 15.05 2.54 6.66
C ILE A 58 15.66 2.25 5.28
N THR A 59 16.04 1.00 5.01
CA THR A 59 16.59 0.55 3.72
C THR A 59 15.65 0.79 2.54
N THR A 60 14.35 0.95 2.79
CA THR A 60 13.31 1.14 1.77
C THR A 60 12.62 2.50 1.88
N GLY A 61 13.23 3.47 2.59
CA GLY A 61 12.71 4.82 2.75
C GLY A 61 12.03 5.10 4.10
N GLY A 62 11.95 4.12 5.01
CA GLY A 62 11.46 4.31 6.37
C GLY A 62 9.93 4.43 6.51
N LEU A 63 9.17 4.26 5.42
CA LEU A 63 7.71 4.32 5.46
C LEU A 63 7.09 2.94 5.63
N ARG A 64 5.95 2.91 6.34
CA ARG A 64 5.10 1.74 6.49
C ARG A 64 3.66 2.09 6.13
N TYR A 65 3.24 1.67 4.95
CA TYR A 65 1.85 1.69 4.51
C TYR A 65 1.12 0.49 5.10
N CYS A 66 0.36 0.72 6.17
CA CYS A 66 -0.42 -0.26 6.90
C CYS A 66 -1.83 -0.32 6.31
N ILE A 67 -2.10 -1.32 5.48
CA ILE A 67 -3.29 -1.36 4.61
C ILE A 67 -4.21 -2.52 5.02
N ASN A 68 -5.51 -2.25 5.07
CA ASN A 68 -6.51 -3.27 5.34
C ASN A 68 -6.60 -4.29 4.19
N SER A 69 -6.46 -5.58 4.50
CA SER A 69 -6.63 -6.64 3.50
C SER A 69 -8.00 -6.61 2.82
N ALA A 70 -9.04 -6.21 3.56
CA ALA A 70 -10.41 -6.10 3.04
C ALA A 70 -10.57 -5.03 1.94
N ALA A 71 -9.63 -4.08 1.84
CA ALA A 71 -9.62 -3.05 0.82
C ALA A 71 -8.80 -3.48 -0.43
N LEU A 72 -8.23 -4.68 -0.44
CA LEU A 72 -7.34 -5.16 -1.48
C LEU A 72 -7.84 -6.47 -2.11
N ARG A 73 -7.61 -6.61 -3.41
CA ARG A 73 -7.69 -7.88 -4.12
C ARG A 73 -6.29 -8.22 -4.63
N PHE A 74 -5.79 -9.39 -4.26
CA PHE A 74 -4.51 -9.89 -4.76
C PHE A 74 -4.68 -10.48 -6.17
N ILE A 75 -3.67 -10.29 -7.02
CA ILE A 75 -3.59 -10.86 -8.36
C ILE A 75 -2.24 -11.57 -8.46
N PRO A 76 -2.21 -12.91 -8.60
CA PRO A 76 -0.97 -13.66 -8.81
C PRO A 76 -0.25 -13.23 -10.09
N ALA A 77 1.08 -13.28 -10.10
CA ALA A 77 1.90 -12.85 -11.23
C ALA A 77 1.55 -13.61 -12.52
N GLU A 78 1.30 -14.92 -12.43
CA GLU A 78 0.88 -15.75 -13.57
C GLU A 78 -0.47 -15.35 -14.18
N GLU A 79 -1.33 -14.65 -13.44
CA GLU A 79 -2.65 -14.21 -13.89
C GLU A 79 -2.68 -12.74 -14.37
N MET A 80 -1.64 -11.96 -14.08
CA MET A 80 -1.64 -10.52 -14.34
C MET A 80 -1.83 -10.20 -15.82
N GLU A 81 -1.11 -10.87 -16.73
CA GLU A 81 -1.23 -10.65 -18.17
C GLU A 81 -2.66 -10.95 -18.65
N ALA A 82 -3.19 -12.12 -18.28
CA ALA A 82 -4.52 -12.57 -18.66
C ALA A 82 -5.64 -11.65 -18.13
N GLN A 83 -5.43 -11.02 -16.97
CA GLN A 83 -6.37 -10.06 -16.38
C GLN A 83 -6.15 -8.61 -16.85
N GLY A 84 -5.23 -8.35 -17.80
CA GLY A 84 -4.97 -7.03 -18.36
C GLY A 84 -4.03 -6.14 -17.53
N TYR A 85 -3.29 -6.72 -16.58
CA TYR A 85 -2.30 -6.05 -15.73
C TYR A 85 -0.85 -6.28 -16.18
N GLY A 86 -0.62 -6.78 -17.40
CA GLY A 86 0.71 -7.08 -17.95
C GLY A 86 1.71 -5.93 -17.87
N ALA A 87 1.24 -4.70 -18.05
CA ALA A 87 2.05 -3.48 -17.96
C ALA A 87 2.71 -3.26 -16.59
N TYR A 88 2.28 -3.96 -15.54
CA TYR A 88 2.82 -3.85 -14.18
C TYR A 88 3.77 -5.00 -13.79
N LEU A 89 4.00 -5.99 -14.66
CA LEU A 89 4.85 -7.15 -14.37
C LEU A 89 6.31 -6.76 -14.11
N ASN A 90 6.80 -5.72 -14.78
CA ASN A 90 8.15 -5.17 -14.58
C ASN A 90 8.38 -4.57 -13.18
N LEU A 91 7.34 -4.40 -12.37
CA LEU A 91 7.43 -3.90 -11.00
C LEU A 91 7.56 -5.02 -9.95
N LEU A 92 7.61 -6.28 -10.41
CA LEU A 92 7.78 -7.45 -9.54
C LEU A 92 9.24 -7.90 -9.39
N GLU A 93 10.15 -7.38 -10.22
CA GLU A 93 11.59 -7.71 -10.21
C GLU A 93 12.36 -7.08 -9.05
#